data_AF-A0A1F8YCV0-F1
#
_entry.id   AF-A0A1F8YCV0-F1
#
_cell.length_a   1.000
_cell.length_b   1.000
_cell.length_c   1.000
_cell.angle_alpha   90.00
_cell.angle_beta   90.00
_cell.angle_gamma   90.00
#
_symmetry.space_group_name_H-M   'P 1'
#
loop_
_entity.id
_entity.type
_entity.pdbx_description
1 polymer ?
#
loop_
_entity_poly.entity_id
_entity_poly.type
_entity_poly.pdbx_seq_one_letter_code
_entity_poly.pdbx_strand_id
1 'polypeptide(L)' 'MVFLTVFSDKGLIKIYKLSKERDSIRTNNMVLKSRNEELKKEIERLKTDNRYIEGVARKELGMVKPTEVIFQFEK' A
#
# COMPACT_ATOMS: atom_id res chain seq x y z
N MET A 1 -2.89 -10.93 -50.77
CA MET A 1 -1.80 -10.04 -50.30
C MET A 1 -2.32 -9.00 -49.30
N VAL A 2 -3.02 -9.40 -48.24
CA VAL A 2 -3.52 -8.49 -47.18
C VAL A 2 -3.19 -9.02 -45.77
N PHE A 3 -2.94 -10.33 -45.64
CA PHE A 3 -2.50 -10.93 -44.38
C PHE A 3 -1.09 -10.48 -43.95
N LEU A 4 -0.16 -10.26 -44.89
CA LEU A 4 1.21 -9.83 -44.56
C LEU A 4 1.30 -8.37 -44.10
N THR A 5 0.38 -7.49 -44.51
CA THR A 5 0.42 -6.06 -44.19
C THR A 5 0.01 -5.75 -42.75
N VAL A 6 -0.82 -6.59 -42.11
CA VAL A 6 -1.13 -6.48 -40.68
C VAL A 6 0.01 -7.03 -39.80
N PHE A 7 0.84 -7.91 -40.37
CA PHE A 7 2.05 -8.47 -39.75
C PHE A 7 3.34 -7.66 -40.06
N SER A 8 3.22 -6.54 -40.78
CA SER A 8 4.35 -5.68 -41.11
C SER A 8 4.76 -4.86 -39.87
N ASP A 9 5.76 -5.34 -39.12
CA ASP A 9 6.52 -4.73 -38.00
C ASP A 9 5.73 -4.15 -36.79
N LYS A 10 4.65 -3.41 -37.03
CA LYS A 10 3.83 -2.76 -36.03
C LYS A 10 3.06 -3.75 -35.13
N GLY A 11 2.71 -4.91 -35.66
CA GLY A 11 2.00 -5.98 -34.92
C GLY A 11 2.86 -6.58 -33.80
N LEU A 12 4.10 -6.95 -34.11
CA LEU A 12 5.03 -7.54 -33.16
C LEU A 12 5.46 -6.53 -32.07
N ILE A 13 5.71 -5.28 -32.45
CA ILE A 13 6.03 -4.20 -31.49
C ILE A 13 4.85 -3.96 -30.52
N LYS A 14 3.61 -3.99 -31.02
CA LYS A 14 2.41 -3.84 -30.19
C LYS A 14 2.26 -5.00 -29.20
N ILE A 15 2.48 -6.23 -29.63
CA ILE A 15 2.43 -7.42 -28.76
C ILE A 15 3.49 -7.34 -27.67
N TYR A 16 4.72 -6.95 -28.02
CA TYR A 16 5.79 -6.76 -27.04
C TYR A 16 5.44 -5.68 -26.01
N LYS A 17 4.93 -4.54 -26.45
CA LYS A 17 4.50 -3.45 -25.56
C LYS A 17 3.39 -3.91 -24.61
N LEU A 18 2.38 -4.61 -25.12
CA LEU A 18 1.28 -5.15 -24.32
C LEU A 18 1.76 -6.20 -23.31
N SER A 19 2.73 -7.05 -23.68
CA SER A 19 3.31 -8.00 -22.72
C SER A 19 4.04 -7.27 -21.59
N LYS A 20 4.85 -6.26 -21.93
CA LYS A 20 5.57 -5.46 -20.94
C LYS A 20 4.62 -4.70 -20.00
N GLU A 21 3.55 -4.14 -20.54
CA GLU A 21 2.51 -3.47 -19.75
C GLU A 21 1.80 -4.45 -18.82
N ARG A 22 1.43 -5.64 -19.33
CA ARG A 22 0.86 -6.72 -18.51
C ARG A 22 1.80 -7.13 -17.37
N ASP A 23 3.10 -7.25 -17.64
CA ASP A 23 4.08 -7.63 -16.62
C ASP A 23 4.30 -6.52 -15.58
N SER A 24 4.25 -5.26 -16.00
CA SER A 24 4.28 -4.11 -15.09
C SER A 24 3.04 -4.07 -14.19
N ILE A 25 1.84 -4.24 -14.76
CA ILE A 25 0.58 -4.31 -14.01
C ILE A 25 0.61 -5.48 -13.03
N ARG A 26 1.12 -6.64 -13.45
CA ARG A 26 1.26 -7.82 -12.58
C ARG A 26 2.19 -7.54 -11.40
N THR A 27 3.33 -6.92 -11.65
CA THR A 27 4.28 -6.53 -10.61
C THR A 27 3.66 -5.54 -9.63
N ASN A 28 2.98 -4.51 -10.14
CA ASN A 28 2.28 -3.54 -9.30
C ASN A 28 1.19 -4.19 -8.44
N ASN A 29 0.42 -5.13 -9.01
CA ASN A 29 -0.58 -5.89 -8.27
C ASN A 29 0.05 -6.73 -7.14
N MET A 30 1.20 -7.36 -7.37
CA MET A 30 1.91 -8.11 -6.33
C MET A 30 2.37 -7.18 -5.19
N VAL A 31 2.95 -6.03 -5.52
CA VAL A 31 3.37 -5.03 -4.51
C VAL A 31 2.18 -4.52 -3.71
N LEU A 32 1.09 -4.15 -4.37
CA LEU A 32 -0.13 -3.68 -3.72
C LEU A 32 -0.75 -4.76 -2.83
N LYS A 33 -0.72 -6.03 -3.25
CA LYS A 33 -1.19 -7.15 -2.45
C LYS A 33 -0.36 -7.32 -1.18
N SER A 34 0.97 -7.25 -1.28
CA SER A 34 1.85 -7.31 -0.10
C SER A 34 1.56 -6.17 0.88
N ARG A 35 1.44 -4.94 0.37
CA ARG A 35 1.13 -3.77 1.19
C ARG A 35 -0.24 -3.87 1.86
N ASN A 36 -1.24 -4.41 1.16
CA ASN A 36 -2.55 -4.68 1.74
C ASN A 36 -2.48 -5.73 2.86
N GLU A 37 -1.66 -6.76 2.73
CA GLU A 37 -1.47 -7.76 3.79
C GLU A 37 -0.76 -7.17 5.02
N GLU A 38 0.23 -6.29 4.82
CA GLU A 38 0.89 -5.55 5.90
C GLU A 38 -0.08 -4.63 6.63
N LEU A 39 -0.84 -3.81 5.89
CA LEU A 39 -1.84 -2.91 6.47
C LEU A 39 -2.93 -3.68 7.23
N LYS A 40 -3.37 -4.84 6.72
CA LYS A 40 -4.32 -5.70 7.45
C LYS A 40 -3.74 -6.16 8.78
N LYS A 41 -2.47 -6.60 8.82
CA LYS A 41 -1.81 -6.99 10.07
C LYS A 41 -1.69 -5.83 11.04
N GLU A 42 -1.42 -4.62 10.54
CA GLU A 42 -1.37 -3.40 11.34
C GLU A 42 -2.74 -3.06 11.93
N ILE A 43 -3.81 -3.12 11.12
CA ILE A 43 -5.19 -2.94 11.58
C ILE A 43 -5.57 -3.96 12.65
N GLU A 44 -5.22 -5.24 12.48
CA GLU A 44 -5.49 -6.27 13.48
C GLU A 44 -4.76 -5.97 14.79
N ARG A 45 -3.49 -5.54 14.75
CA ARG A 45 -2.73 -5.12 15.95
C ARG A 45 -3.37 -3.91 16.62
N LEU A 46 -3.80 -2.93 15.83
CA LEU A 46 -4.53 -1.75 16.30
C LEU A 46 -5.94 -2.07 16.82
N LYS A 47 -6.52 -3.24 16.57
CA LYS A 47 -7.84 -3.61 17.09
C LYS A 47 -7.77 -4.55 18.28
N THR A 48 -6.75 -5.39 18.34
CA THR A 48 -6.64 -6.46 19.34
C THR A 48 -5.79 -6.06 20.55
N ASP A 49 -4.88 -5.10 20.41
CA ASP A 49 -4.00 -4.67 21.48
C ASP A 49 -4.33 -3.25 21.98
N ASN A 50 -5.16 -3.16 23.02
CA ASN A 50 -5.50 -1.91 23.69
C ASN A 50 -4.26 -1.12 24.18
N ARG A 51 -3.14 -1.77 24.50
CA ARG A 51 -1.92 -1.07 24.93
C ARG A 51 -1.21 -0.41 23.75
N TYR A 52 -1.25 -1.06 22.57
CA TYR A 52 -0.72 -0.48 21.34
C TYR A 52 -1.55 0.74 20.89
N ILE A 53 -2.88 0.64 20.94
CA ILE A 53 -3.80 1.77 20.66
C ILE A 53 -3.52 2.94 21.61
N GLU A 54 -3.42 2.67 22.92
CA GLU A 54 -3.14 3.71 23.92
C GLU A 54 -1.78 4.39 23.66
N GLY A 55 -0.78 3.64 23.23
CA GLY A 55 0.53 4.19 22.83
C GLY A 55 0.45 5.10 21.60
N VAL A 56 -0.28 4.70 20.55
CA VAL A 56 -0.45 5.51 19.34
C VAL A 56 -1.29 6.76 19.64
N ALA A 57 -2.38 6.62 20.39
CA ALA A 57 -3.23 7.75 20.77
C ALA A 57 -2.47 8.80 21.59
N ARG A 58 -1.56 8.38 22.48
CA ARG A 58 -0.71 9.31 23.25
C ARG A 58 0.36 9.98 22.40
N LYS A 59 1.03 9.23 21.51
CA LYS A 59 2.18 9.74 20.73
C LYS A 59 1.77 10.55 19.51
N GLU A 60 0.84 10.04 18.72
CA GLU A 60 0.45 10.63 17.43
C GLU A 60 -0.69 11.65 17.59
N LEU A 61 -1.60 11.40 18.54
CA LEU A 61 -2.81 12.23 18.72
C LEU A 61 -2.78 13.08 19.99
N GLY A 62 -1.76 12.95 20.84
CA GLY A 62 -1.65 13.68 22.11
C GLY A 62 -2.78 13.39 23.10
N MET A 63 -3.52 12.28 22.91
CA MET A 63 -4.68 11.95 23.73
C MET A 63 -4.23 11.47 25.11
N VAL A 64 -4.86 12.01 26.15
CA VAL A 64 -4.67 11.62 27.55
C VAL A 64 -6.00 11.17 28.15
N LYS A 65 -5.97 10.29 29.15
CA LYS A 65 -7.21 9.92 29.85
C LYS A 65 -7.69 11.12 30.68
N PRO A 66 -9.00 11.33 30.86
CA PRO A 66 -9.54 12.43 31.66
C PRO A 66 -9.04 12.45 33.12
N THR A 67 -8.57 11.30 33.63
CA THR A 67 -8.05 11.13 34.99
C THR A 67 -6.53 11.32 35.11
N GLU A 68 -5.83 11.71 34.04
CA GLU A 68 -4.38 11.85 34.02
C GLU A 68 -3.93 13.30 34.13
N VAL A 69 -2.85 13.52 34.89
CA VAL A 69 -2.25 14.84 35.10
C VAL A 69 -1.09 15.01 34.13
N ILE A 70 -1.16 16.02 33.25
CA ILE A 70 -0.09 16.35 32.30
C ILE A 70 0.95 17.21 33.03
N PHE A 71 2.20 16.74 33.06
CA PHE A 71 3.34 17.56 33.45
C PHE A 71 3.94 18.21 32.19
N GLN A 72 3.61 19.47 31.93
CA GLN A 72 4.34 20.29 30.96
C GLN A 72 5.53 20.94 31.68
N PHE A 73 6.74 20.63 31.20
CA PHE A 73 7.94 21.34 31.61
C PHE A 73 8.17 22.46 30.59
N GLU A 74 8.05 23.72 31.02
CA GLU A 74 8.57 24.85 30.24
C GLU A 74 10.09 24.74 30.17
N LYS A 75 10.65 25.07 29.00
CA LYS A 75 12.08 24.96 28.73
C LYS A 75 12.84 26.17 29.25
#